data_AF-A0A3A9T1P4-F1
#
_entry.id   AF-A0A3A9T1P4-F1
#
_cell.length_a   1.000
_cell.length_b   1.000
_cell.length_c   1.000
_cell.angle_alpha   90.00
_cell.angle_beta   90.00
_cell.angle_gamma   90.00
#
_symmetry.space_group_name_H-M   'P 1'
#
loop_
_entity.id
_entity.type
_entity.pdbx_description
1 polymer ?
#
loop_
_entity_poly.entity_id
_entity_poly.type
_entity_poly.pdbx_seq_one_letter_code
_entity_poly.pdbx_strand_id
1 'polypeptide(L)'
;MIKIKGIVVTVLVVALIAIGSFIGSLVYAVNVEDRGSYGQKEIYRSAEEALLSFMGDDSSSFKGKKGTNADGTANSRLTQRVTVSSEEGVLPYSGTVTKLQDTFYPGTYEIEFSQPMILTGMASIEVQMDVNEGDEVYVFTGNKNSGYKEYAVVKVDTGNVVRFTTDKLQKYTISTTDITAAQKAMSDIIGES
;
A
#
# COMPACT_ATOMS: atom_id res chain seq x y z
N MET A 1 -8.04 -75.97 1.46
CA MET A 1 -8.23 -74.90 2.46
C MET A 1 -7.65 -73.52 2.08
N ILE A 2 -6.90 -73.36 0.99
CA ILE A 2 -6.23 -72.08 0.63
C ILE A 2 -7.15 -71.09 -0.13
N LYS A 3 -8.13 -71.59 -0.90
CA LYS A 3 -9.03 -70.75 -1.72
C LYS A 3 -9.97 -69.85 -0.90
N ILE A 4 -10.38 -70.28 0.30
CA ILE A 4 -11.30 -69.52 1.15
C ILE A 4 -10.62 -68.28 1.74
N LYS A 5 -9.32 -68.37 2.08
CA LYS A 5 -8.55 -67.24 2.62
C LYS A 5 -8.39 -66.10 1.60
N GLY A 6 -8.20 -66.44 0.32
CA GLY A 6 -8.11 -65.43 -0.74
C GLY A 6 -9.41 -64.66 -0.95
N ILE A 7 -10.55 -65.36 -0.93
CA ILE A 7 -11.88 -64.74 -1.08
C ILE A 7 -12.15 -63.78 0.08
N VAL A 8 -11.83 -64.17 1.33
CA VAL A 8 -12.03 -63.31 2.51
C VAL A 8 -11.20 -62.02 2.41
N VAL A 9 -9.93 -62.11 1.99
CA VAL A 9 -9.08 -60.92 1.81
C VAL A 9 -9.62 -60.01 0.71
N THR A 10 -10.10 -60.59 -0.40
CA THR A 10 -10.64 -59.80 -1.52
C THR A 10 -11.91 -59.06 -1.12
N VAL A 11 -12.80 -59.70 -0.35
CA VAL A 11 -14.02 -59.06 0.20
C VAL A 11 -13.67 -57.92 1.15
N LEU A 12 -12.63 -58.09 1.97
CA LEU A 12 -12.20 -57.08 2.95
C LEU A 12 -11.60 -55.84 2.27
N VAL A 13 -10.82 -56.03 1.19
CA VAL A 13 -10.27 -54.92 0.38
C VAL A 13 -11.40 -54.14 -0.31
N VAL A 14 -12.37 -54.83 -0.91
CA VAL A 14 -13.52 -54.17 -1.55
C VAL A 14 -14.37 -53.41 -0.53
N ALA A 15 -14.57 -53.96 0.67
CA ALA A 15 -15.28 -53.27 1.75
C ALA A 15 -14.54 -52.01 2.22
N LEU A 16 -13.21 -52.04 2.35
CA LEU A 16 -12.40 -50.88 2.72
C LEU A 16 -12.46 -49.77 1.66
N ILE A 17 -12.43 -50.12 0.38
CA ILE A 17 -12.57 -49.15 -0.72
C ILE A 17 -13.96 -48.52 -0.71
N ALA A 18 -15.01 -49.31 -0.48
CA ALA A 18 -16.38 -48.79 -0.38
C ALA A 18 -16.57 -47.82 0.80
N ILE A 19 -16.01 -48.15 1.97
CA ILE A 19 -16.06 -47.28 3.16
C ILE A 19 -15.24 -45.99 2.93
N GLY A 20 -14.04 -46.11 2.35
CA GLY A 20 -13.21 -44.95 2.02
C GLY A 20 -13.88 -44.00 1.01
N SER A 21 -14.58 -44.55 0.02
CA SER A 21 -15.36 -43.78 -0.96
C SER A 21 -16.53 -43.03 -0.30
N PHE A 22 -17.18 -43.65 0.69
CA PHE A 22 -18.29 -43.04 1.41
C PHE A 22 -17.82 -41.88 2.31
N ILE A 23 -16.70 -42.06 3.03
CA ILE A 23 -16.09 -40.99 3.85
C ILE A 23 -15.58 -39.85 2.95
N GLY A 24 -14.96 -40.18 1.81
CA GLY A 24 -14.55 -39.19 0.80
C GLY A 24 -15.72 -38.39 0.26
N SER A 25 -16.86 -39.04 -0.03
CA SER A 25 -18.07 -38.35 -0.46
C SER A 25 -18.72 -37.50 0.64
N LEU A 26 -18.62 -37.90 1.91
CA LEU A 26 -19.18 -37.15 3.03
C LEU A 26 -18.34 -35.89 3.32
N VAL A 27 -17.02 -35.99 3.27
CA VAL A 27 -16.12 -34.82 3.38
C VAL A 27 -16.24 -33.91 2.16
N TYR A 28 -16.48 -34.47 0.97
CA TYR A 28 -16.74 -33.67 -0.23
C TYR A 28 -18.13 -33.00 -0.19
N ALA A 29 -19.16 -33.70 0.32
CA ALA A 29 -20.50 -33.14 0.50
C ALA A 29 -20.53 -32.03 1.57
N VAL A 30 -19.81 -32.19 2.69
CA VAL A 30 -19.63 -31.11 3.69
C VAL A 30 -18.87 -29.92 3.10
N ASN A 31 -18.00 -30.13 2.12
CA ASN A 31 -17.32 -29.04 1.37
C ASN A 31 -18.12 -28.49 0.18
N VAL A 32 -19.23 -29.12 -0.21
CA VAL A 32 -20.07 -28.71 -1.36
C VAL A 32 -21.42 -28.14 -0.90
N GLU A 33 -21.93 -28.50 0.27
CA GLU A 33 -23.09 -27.85 0.88
C GLU A 33 -22.79 -26.43 1.40
N ASP A 34 -21.51 -26.06 1.54
CA ASP A 34 -21.08 -24.66 1.77
C ASP A 34 -20.82 -23.88 0.46
N ARG A 35 -21.21 -24.44 -0.70
CA ARG A 35 -21.22 -23.72 -2.00
C ARG A 35 -22.61 -23.22 -2.39
N GLY A 36 -23.47 -22.99 -1.41
CA GLY A 36 -24.72 -22.27 -1.52
C GLY A 36 -24.58 -20.77 -1.18
N SER A 37 -23.95 -20.01 -2.08
CA SER A 37 -24.34 -18.63 -2.40
C SER A 37 -24.64 -17.63 -1.25
N TYR A 38 -23.86 -17.61 -0.15
CA TYR A 38 -23.95 -16.50 0.83
C TYR A 38 -22.61 -15.94 1.34
N GLY A 39 -21.48 -16.64 1.20
CA GLY A 39 -20.20 -16.15 1.73
C GLY A 39 -19.35 -15.29 0.78
N GLN A 40 -19.47 -15.47 -0.54
CA GLN A 40 -18.49 -14.86 -1.45
C GLN A 40 -18.76 -13.37 -1.72
N LYS A 41 -20.03 -12.93 -1.69
CA LYS A 41 -20.34 -11.50 -1.74
C LYS A 41 -19.98 -10.80 -0.43
N GLU A 42 -20.09 -11.44 0.72
CA GLU A 42 -19.77 -10.82 2.01
C GLU A 42 -18.27 -10.77 2.30
N ILE A 43 -17.48 -11.75 1.84
CA ILE A 43 -16.01 -11.70 2.02
C ILE A 43 -15.39 -10.67 1.06
N TYR A 44 -15.85 -10.60 -0.19
CA TYR A 44 -15.40 -9.53 -1.10
C TYR A 44 -15.89 -8.16 -0.65
N ARG A 45 -17.13 -8.05 -0.15
CA ARG A 45 -17.66 -6.80 0.39
C ARG A 45 -17.03 -6.40 1.72
N SER A 46 -16.64 -7.34 2.57
CA SER A 46 -15.93 -7.06 3.82
C SER A 46 -14.46 -6.71 3.57
N ALA A 47 -13.81 -7.32 2.57
CA ALA A 47 -12.49 -6.92 2.12
C ALA A 47 -12.53 -5.56 1.40
N GLU A 48 -13.55 -5.29 0.58
CA GLU A 48 -13.79 -3.97 -0.03
C GLU A 48 -14.16 -2.92 1.00
N GLU A 49 -15.05 -3.18 1.97
CA GLU A 49 -15.40 -2.24 3.05
C GLU A 49 -14.21 -2.02 4.00
N ALA A 50 -13.38 -3.03 4.24
CA ALA A 50 -12.13 -2.86 4.97
C ALA A 50 -11.14 -2.02 4.15
N LEU A 51 -10.97 -2.27 2.85
CA LEU A 51 -10.12 -1.49 1.95
C LEU A 51 -10.64 -0.05 1.75
N LEU A 52 -11.96 0.16 1.64
CA LEU A 52 -12.63 1.45 1.51
C LEU A 52 -12.59 2.24 2.82
N SER A 53 -12.79 1.60 3.97
CA SER A 53 -12.60 2.26 5.28
C SER A 53 -11.13 2.61 5.53
N PHE A 54 -10.20 1.88 4.91
CA PHE A 54 -8.77 2.16 4.93
C PHE A 54 -8.34 3.20 3.88
N MET A 55 -9.14 3.42 2.83
CA MET A 55 -8.91 4.39 1.75
C MET A 55 -9.62 5.74 1.94
N GLY A 56 -10.54 5.87 2.91
CA GLY A 56 -11.21 7.15 3.20
C GLY A 56 -12.31 7.45 2.19
N ASP A 57 -13.55 7.13 2.56
CA ASP A 57 -14.76 7.44 1.81
C ASP A 57 -15.08 8.95 1.88
N ASP A 58 -14.56 9.72 0.93
CA ASP A 58 -14.98 11.11 0.65
C ASP A 58 -16.12 11.15 -0.39
N SER A 59 -17.11 10.25 -0.25
CA SER A 59 -18.28 10.24 -1.14
C SER A 59 -19.62 10.14 -0.40
N SER A 60 -19.89 11.04 0.54
CA SER A 60 -21.30 11.31 0.90
C SER A 60 -21.57 12.76 1.32
N SER A 61 -22.21 13.47 0.39
CA SER A 61 -23.37 14.34 0.63
C SER A 61 -23.30 15.36 1.78
N PHE A 62 -23.11 16.60 1.35
CA PHE A 62 -23.63 17.83 1.95
C PHE A 62 -25.05 17.63 2.56
N LYS A 63 -25.13 17.38 3.88
CA LYS A 63 -26.35 17.62 4.67
C LYS A 63 -25.97 17.90 6.12
N GLY A 64 -26.22 19.14 6.52
CA GLY A 64 -25.74 19.70 7.77
C GLY A 64 -26.20 18.97 9.02
N LYS A 65 -25.33 19.00 10.02
CA LYS A 65 -25.71 19.00 11.44
C LYS A 65 -24.79 19.92 12.20
N LYS A 66 -25.37 21.04 12.64
CA LYS A 66 -24.83 21.97 13.62
C LYS A 66 -24.63 21.22 14.94
N GLY A 67 -23.39 21.08 15.38
CA GLY A 67 -23.02 20.39 16.61
C GLY A 67 -21.72 20.95 17.18
N THR A 68 -21.89 21.90 18.09
CA THR A 68 -21.08 22.25 19.26
C THR A 68 -19.57 21.97 19.24
N ASN A 69 -18.80 23.07 19.34
CA ASN A 69 -17.36 23.16 19.62
C ASN A 69 -16.82 21.98 20.45
N ALA A 70 -16.07 21.10 19.79
CA ALA A 70 -14.98 20.37 20.40
C ALA A 70 -13.70 20.94 19.80
N ASP A 71 -12.95 21.63 20.65
CA ASP A 71 -11.58 22.05 20.43
C ASP A 71 -10.75 20.80 20.11
N GLY A 72 -10.54 20.58 18.83
CA GLY A 72 -9.89 19.40 18.29
C GLY A 72 -8.86 19.87 17.29
N THR A 73 -7.62 19.98 17.73
CA THR A 73 -6.40 20.08 16.92
C THR A 73 -6.27 18.83 16.06
N ALA A 74 -7.20 18.64 15.12
CA ALA A 74 -7.15 17.59 14.12
C ALA A 74 -6.12 18.02 13.07
N ASN A 75 -4.85 17.88 13.44
CA ASN A 75 -3.79 17.55 12.51
C ASN A 75 -4.20 16.25 11.81
N SER A 76 -5.08 16.37 10.81
CA SER A 76 -5.41 15.31 9.87
C SER A 76 -4.14 15.05 9.05
N ARG A 77 -3.21 14.30 9.66
CA ARG A 77 -2.04 13.76 8.98
C ARG A 77 -2.56 12.73 8.00
N LEU A 78 -2.73 13.15 6.75
CA LEU A 78 -2.99 12.23 5.64
C LEU A 78 -1.75 11.33 5.54
N THR A 79 -1.83 10.13 6.12
CA THR A 79 -0.78 9.11 6.05
C THR A 79 -1.20 8.04 5.06
N GLN A 80 -0.59 8.05 3.87
CA GLN A 80 -0.82 7.03 2.85
C GLN A 80 0.28 5.96 2.91
N ARG A 81 -0.07 4.68 2.67
CA ARG A 81 0.94 3.61 2.54
C ARG A 81 1.63 3.69 1.17
N VAL A 82 2.95 3.53 1.19
CA VAL A 82 3.80 3.50 -0.02
C VAL A 82 4.01 2.06 -0.45
N THR A 83 3.86 1.81 -1.75
CA THR A 83 4.20 0.54 -2.38
C THR A 83 5.63 0.60 -2.93
N VAL A 84 6.43 -0.41 -2.62
CA VAL A 84 7.77 -0.59 -3.17
C VAL A 84 7.76 -1.83 -4.05
N SER A 85 8.16 -1.68 -5.31
CA SER A 85 8.18 -2.78 -6.29
C SER A 85 9.55 -2.92 -6.94
N SER A 86 9.95 -4.14 -7.29
CA SER A 86 11.09 -4.43 -8.16
C SER A 86 10.60 -5.10 -9.44
N GLU A 87 11.52 -5.42 -10.35
CA GLU A 87 11.19 -6.20 -11.56
C GLU A 87 10.60 -7.58 -11.24
N GLU A 88 10.89 -8.12 -10.05
CA GLU A 88 10.42 -9.44 -9.58
C GLU A 88 9.04 -9.37 -8.89
N GLY A 89 8.53 -8.18 -8.62
CA GLY A 89 7.21 -7.96 -8.00
C GLY A 89 7.22 -6.97 -6.83
N VAL A 90 6.16 -6.99 -6.02
CA VAL A 90 6.03 -6.11 -4.86
C VAL A 90 6.94 -6.60 -3.73
N LEU A 91 7.82 -5.72 -3.25
CA LEU A 91 8.71 -6.02 -2.13
C LEU A 91 7.96 -5.87 -0.79
N PRO A 92 8.32 -6.63 0.25
CA PRO A 92 7.64 -6.59 1.55
C PRO A 92 8.04 -5.36 2.39
N TYR A 93 8.28 -4.23 1.74
CA TYR A 93 8.61 -2.96 2.40
C TYR A 93 7.41 -2.03 2.34
N SER A 94 7.11 -1.40 3.47
CA SER A 94 6.09 -0.36 3.56
C SER A 94 6.69 0.95 4.01
N GLY A 95 6.16 2.03 3.47
CA GLY A 95 6.39 3.38 3.99
C GLY A 95 5.08 4.09 4.25
N THR A 96 5.18 5.25 4.88
CA THR A 96 4.10 6.21 5.05
C THR A 96 4.48 7.51 4.38
N VAL A 97 3.55 8.10 3.63
CA VAL A 97 3.67 9.47 3.11
C VAL A 97 2.87 10.39 4.00
N THR A 98 3.51 11.44 4.52
CA THR A 98 2.87 12.47 5.34
C THR A 98 2.95 13.81 4.63
N LYS A 99 1.81 14.46 4.38
CA LYS A 99 1.81 15.84 3.89
C LYS A 99 2.37 16.77 4.97
N LEU A 100 3.44 17.49 4.65
CA LEU A 100 4.04 18.50 5.52
C LEU A 100 3.33 19.83 5.30
N GLN A 101 2.80 20.40 6.38
CA GLN A 101 2.31 21.78 6.37
C GLN A 101 3.50 22.73 6.60
N ASP A 102 4.35 22.90 5.58
CA ASP A 102 5.39 23.92 5.59
C ASP A 102 4.91 25.17 4.83
N THR A 103 4.84 26.30 5.53
CA THR A 103 4.47 27.60 4.93
C THR A 103 5.49 28.07 3.90
N PHE A 104 6.75 27.67 4.04
CA PHE A 104 7.83 28.07 3.13
C PHE A 104 7.86 27.24 1.85
N TYR A 105 7.48 25.96 1.94
CA TYR A 105 7.47 25.01 0.83
C TYR A 105 6.12 24.30 0.78
N PRO A 106 5.07 24.97 0.26
CA PRO A 106 3.74 24.36 0.16
C PRO A 106 3.77 23.15 -0.77
N GLY A 107 2.88 22.19 -0.52
CA GLY A 107 2.80 20.97 -1.34
C GLY A 107 3.97 20.01 -1.14
N THR A 108 4.58 20.03 0.04
CA THR A 108 5.67 19.12 0.41
C THR A 108 5.14 17.90 1.15
N TYR A 109 5.68 16.73 0.83
CA TYR A 109 5.31 15.43 1.38
C TYR A 109 6.58 14.72 1.86
N GLU A 110 6.51 14.05 2.99
CA GLU A 110 7.61 13.28 3.54
C GLU A 110 7.29 11.79 3.46
N ILE A 111 8.21 11.02 2.88
CA ILE A 111 8.15 9.57 2.84
C ILE A 111 9.05 9.02 3.93
N GLU A 112 8.47 8.22 4.82
CA GLU A 112 9.20 7.49 5.86
C GLU A 112 8.95 5.99 5.69
N PHE A 113 10.03 5.22 5.48
CA PHE A 113 9.96 3.77 5.42
C PHE A 113 10.10 3.16 6.81
N SER A 114 9.38 2.08 7.07
CA SER A 114 9.45 1.37 8.37
C SER A 114 10.85 0.85 8.68
N GLN A 115 11.65 0.55 7.66
CA GLN A 115 13.02 0.07 7.79
C GLN A 115 13.92 0.76 6.75
N PRO A 116 14.78 1.70 7.16
CA PRO A 116 15.78 2.27 6.28
C PRO A 116 16.85 1.23 5.95
N MET A 117 17.10 0.98 4.66
CA MET A 117 18.11 0.01 4.22
C MET A 117 18.56 0.26 2.78
N ILE A 118 19.70 -0.35 2.42
CA ILE A 118 20.14 -0.44 1.03
C ILE A 118 19.57 -1.75 0.46
N LEU A 119 18.90 -1.64 -0.68
CA LEU A 119 18.31 -2.75 -1.41
C LEU A 119 19.38 -3.48 -2.23
N THR A 120 19.13 -4.76 -2.52
CA THR A 120 20.02 -5.57 -3.36
C THR A 120 19.91 -5.23 -4.86
N GLY A 121 18.91 -4.42 -5.23
CA GLY A 121 18.65 -3.98 -6.59
C GLY A 121 17.78 -2.72 -6.60
N MET A 122 17.49 -2.23 -7.80
CA MET A 122 16.64 -1.06 -8.00
C MET A 122 15.18 -1.39 -7.70
N ALA A 123 14.50 -0.51 -6.97
CA ALA A 123 13.07 -0.59 -6.69
C ALA A 123 12.37 0.70 -7.08
N SER A 124 11.15 0.56 -7.60
CA SER A 124 10.24 1.66 -7.89
C SER A 124 9.35 1.95 -6.69
N ILE A 125 9.31 3.22 -6.30
CA ILE A 125 8.46 3.76 -5.26
C ILE A 125 7.30 4.49 -5.95
N GLU A 126 6.08 4.16 -5.55
CA GLU A 126 4.86 4.81 -6.02
C GLU A 126 4.16 5.55 -4.89
N VAL A 127 3.85 6.81 -5.13
CA VAL A 127 3.18 7.69 -4.17
C VAL A 127 2.05 8.42 -4.86
N GLN A 128 0.84 8.31 -4.34
CA GLN A 128 -0.28 9.11 -4.82
C GLN A 128 -0.24 10.48 -4.15
N MET A 129 -0.43 11.52 -4.95
CA MET A 129 -0.34 12.90 -4.48
C MET A 129 -1.47 13.74 -5.06
N ASP A 130 -1.74 14.88 -4.42
CA ASP A 130 -2.70 15.86 -4.92
C ASP A 130 -1.98 16.84 -5.86
N VAL A 131 -1.64 16.34 -7.04
CA VAL A 131 -0.87 16.99 -8.11
C VAL A 131 -1.45 16.59 -9.46
N ASN A 132 -1.30 17.41 -10.50
CA ASN A 132 -1.88 17.08 -11.81
C ASN A 132 -0.93 16.22 -12.63
N GLU A 133 -1.49 15.35 -13.46
CA GLU A 133 -0.74 14.59 -14.44
C GLU A 133 0.12 15.52 -15.33
N GLY A 134 1.37 15.13 -15.54
CA GLY A 134 2.33 15.91 -16.31
C GLY A 134 3.07 17.01 -15.55
N ASP A 135 2.65 17.35 -14.32
CA ASP A 135 3.40 18.26 -13.45
C ASP A 135 4.78 17.66 -13.10
N GLU A 136 5.78 18.52 -12.92
CA GLU A 136 7.08 18.13 -12.41
C GLU A 136 7.10 18.23 -10.89
N VAL A 137 7.55 17.16 -10.24
CA VAL A 137 7.78 17.13 -8.80
C VAL A 137 9.23 16.75 -8.52
N TYR A 138 9.73 17.31 -7.44
CA TYR A 138 11.12 17.21 -7.05
C TYR A 138 11.23 16.26 -5.85
N VAL A 139 12.05 15.24 -5.99
CA VAL A 139 12.38 14.29 -4.93
C VAL A 139 13.69 14.73 -4.31
N PHE A 140 13.70 14.90 -3.01
CA PHE A 140 14.84 15.33 -2.23
C PHE A 140 15.22 14.31 -1.17
N THR A 141 16.50 14.34 -0.80
CA THR A 141 17.03 13.71 0.41
C THR A 141 17.48 14.77 1.40
N GLY A 142 17.58 14.42 2.68
CA GLY A 142 17.88 15.37 3.74
C GLY A 142 16.62 15.94 4.38
N ASN A 143 16.77 17.06 5.09
CA ASN A 143 15.67 17.72 5.79
C ASN A 143 15.96 19.22 5.96
N LYS A 144 14.98 19.95 6.50
CA LYS A 144 15.08 21.39 6.77
C LYS A 144 16.31 21.80 7.61
N ASN A 145 16.77 20.95 8.53
CA ASN A 145 17.91 21.26 9.41
C ASN A 145 19.26 21.00 8.74
N SER A 146 19.36 19.96 7.91
CA SER A 146 20.61 19.58 7.23
C SER A 146 20.75 20.16 5.83
N GLY A 147 19.70 20.80 5.31
CA GLY A 147 19.54 21.13 3.91
C GLY A 147 18.93 19.98 3.11
N TYR A 148 18.21 20.37 2.04
CA TYR A 148 17.65 19.44 1.06
C TYR A 148 18.66 19.27 -0.07
N LYS A 149 18.77 18.05 -0.59
CA LYS A 149 19.56 17.73 -1.77
C LYS A 149 18.66 17.07 -2.80
N GLU A 150 18.63 17.63 -4.00
CA GLU A 150 17.90 17.05 -5.12
C GLU A 150 18.39 15.61 -5.36
N TYR A 151 17.45 14.70 -5.43
CA TYR A 151 17.67 13.30 -5.75
C TYR A 151 17.21 13.00 -7.17
N ALA A 152 16.01 13.45 -7.53
CA ALA A 152 15.45 13.29 -8.87
C ALA A 152 14.36 14.34 -9.13
N VAL A 153 14.16 14.65 -10.40
CA VAL A 153 12.96 15.34 -10.89
C VAL A 153 12.14 14.33 -11.66
N VAL A 154 10.88 14.17 -11.31
CA VAL A 154 9.99 13.18 -11.92
C VAL A 154 8.69 13.84 -12.37
N LYS A 155 8.12 13.31 -13.46
CA LYS A 155 6.81 13.74 -13.94
C LYS A 155 5.73 12.90 -13.30
N VAL A 156 4.63 13.55 -12.93
CA VAL A 156 3.44 12.89 -12.41
C VAL A 156 2.83 12.03 -13.52
N ASP A 157 2.67 10.75 -13.24
CA ASP A 157 2.03 9.75 -14.11
C ASP A 157 0.50 9.86 -14.01
N THR A 158 -0.18 9.14 -14.89
CA THR A 158 -1.64 8.97 -14.89
C THR A 158 -2.17 8.60 -13.50
N GLY A 159 -3.30 9.20 -13.11
CA GLY A 159 -3.89 8.96 -11.79
C GLY A 159 -3.22 9.69 -10.64
N ASN A 160 -2.47 10.76 -10.93
CA ASN A 160 -1.78 11.61 -9.95
C ASN A 160 -0.77 10.83 -9.09
N VAL A 161 -0.05 9.90 -9.74
CA VAL A 161 0.95 9.05 -9.10
C VAL A 161 2.35 9.54 -9.43
N VAL A 162 3.15 9.74 -8.40
CA VAL A 162 4.56 10.04 -8.49
C VAL A 162 5.33 8.74 -8.37
N ARG A 163 6.09 8.39 -9.42
CA ARG A 163 6.92 7.19 -9.48
C ARG A 163 8.39 7.58 -9.60
N PHE A 164 9.24 7.02 -8.74
CA PHE A 164 10.69 7.18 -8.85
C PHE A 164 11.42 5.91 -8.44
N THR A 165 12.64 5.72 -8.93
CA THR A 165 13.42 4.51 -8.68
C THR A 165 14.55 4.81 -7.70
N THR A 166 14.81 3.88 -6.78
CA THR A 166 15.91 3.96 -5.81
C THR A 166 16.48 2.57 -5.50
N ASP A 167 17.75 2.54 -5.11
CA ASP A 167 18.42 1.38 -4.50
C ASP A 167 18.46 1.48 -2.96
N LYS A 168 17.88 2.54 -2.39
CA LYS A 168 17.94 2.81 -0.96
C LYS A 168 16.58 3.25 -0.42
N LEU A 169 16.11 2.55 0.61
CA LEU A 169 14.98 2.97 1.42
C LEU A 169 15.50 3.90 2.51
N GLN A 170 15.17 5.18 2.40
CA GLN A 170 15.51 6.21 3.36
C GLN A 170 14.43 7.28 3.37
N LYS A 171 14.55 8.27 4.25
CA LYS A 171 13.62 9.39 4.25
C LYS A 171 13.77 10.20 2.96
N TYR A 172 12.66 10.39 2.27
CA TYR A 172 12.58 11.26 1.09
C TYR A 172 11.59 12.38 1.34
N THR A 173 11.80 13.50 0.68
CA THR A 173 10.87 14.62 0.64
C THR A 173 10.47 14.84 -0.81
N ILE A 174 9.18 14.76 -1.12
CA ILE A 174 8.67 15.14 -2.44
C ILE A 174 8.07 16.55 -2.31
N SER A 175 8.41 17.44 -3.22
CA SER A 175 7.80 18.77 -3.29
C SER A 175 7.41 19.11 -4.73
N THR A 176 6.34 19.87 -4.87
CA THR A 176 5.98 20.55 -6.12
C THR A 176 6.85 21.79 -6.39
N THR A 177 7.64 22.21 -5.39
CA THR A 177 8.54 23.37 -5.49
C THR A 177 9.98 22.90 -5.62
N ASP A 178 10.77 23.58 -6.45
CA ASP A 178 12.22 23.43 -6.47
C ASP A 178 12.84 24.10 -5.23
N ILE A 179 12.96 23.32 -4.16
CA ILE A 179 13.53 23.77 -2.89
C ILE A 179 15.01 24.15 -3.05
N THR A 180 15.77 23.44 -3.88
CA THR A 180 17.21 23.68 -4.04
C THR A 180 17.46 25.02 -4.75
N ALA A 181 16.70 25.33 -5.80
CA ALA A 181 16.75 26.64 -6.45
C ALA A 181 16.33 27.76 -5.50
N ALA A 182 15.26 27.56 -4.72
CA ALA A 182 14.80 28.53 -3.74
C ALA A 182 15.86 28.81 -2.65
N GLN A 183 16.50 27.76 -2.12
CA GLN A 183 17.58 27.88 -1.13
C GLN A 183 18.78 28.62 -1.71
N LYS A 184 19.15 28.33 -2.96
CA LYS A 184 20.24 29.03 -3.65
C LYS A 184 19.94 30.52 -3.83
N ALA A 185 18.76 30.87 -4.32
CA ALA A 185 18.35 32.26 -4.51
C ALA A 185 18.39 33.06 -3.19
N MET A 186 17.97 32.44 -2.07
CA MET A 186 18.06 33.08 -0.76
C MET A 186 19.50 33.23 -0.26
N SER A 187 20.37 32.26 -0.52
CA SER A 187 21.79 32.33 -0.16
C SER A 187 22.51 33.42 -0.96
N ASP A 188 22.19 33.56 -2.25
CA ASP A 188 22.81 34.57 -3.12
C ASP A 188 22.46 36.00 -2.65
N ILE A 189 21.21 36.22 -2.20
CA ILE A 189 20.77 37.50 -1.64
C ILE A 189 21.49 37.86 -0.32
N ILE A 190 21.83 36.86 0.51
CA ILE A 190 22.49 37.08 1.81
C ILE A 190 24.02 37.19 1.65
N GLY A 191 24.59 36.55 0.62
CA GLY A 191 26.02 36.53 0.35
C GLY A 191 26.58 37.76 -0.37
N GLU A 192 25.75 38.62 -0.95
CA GLU A 192 26.14 39.88 -1.62
C GLU A 192 26.21 41.10 -0.68
N SER A 193 26.39 40.91 0.64
CA SER A 193 26.62 42.02 1.61
C SER A 193 28.06 42.10 2.10
#